data_AF-A0A3Q9L122-F1
#
_entry.id   AF-A0A3Q9L122-F1
#
_cell.length_a   1.000
_cell.length_b   1.000
_cell.length_c   1.000
_cell.angle_alpha   90.00
_cell.angle_beta   90.00
_cell.angle_gamma   90.00
#
_symmetry.space_group_name_H-M   'P 1'
#
loop_
_entity.id
_entity.type
_entity.pdbx_description
1 polymer ?
#
loop_
_entity_poly.entity_id
_entity_poly.type
_entity_poly.pdbx_seq_one_letter_code
_entity_poly.pdbx_strand_id
1 'polypeptide(L)'
;MNPKTWGVPRTVGALGMSLVRVPGGAANTYSQAVSRENVPSVPADLLVWAVSSPLPANPLWRRTPAVRAGQVWQPELASWYAYSWADFGVLLDGLAGRVRSAKAGVGPRAAV
;
A
#
# COMPACT_ATOMS: atom_id res chain seq x y z
N MET A 1 15.37 -9.28 -16.66
CA MET A 1 14.97 -8.12 -15.82
C MET A 1 13.47 -8.24 -15.57
N ASN A 2 13.01 -8.30 -14.31
CA ASN A 2 11.64 -8.69 -13.97
C ASN A 2 10.70 -7.46 -14.02
N PRO A 3 9.69 -7.39 -14.91
CA PRO A 3 8.80 -6.23 -15.05
C PRO A 3 8.01 -5.88 -13.78
N LYS A 4 7.93 -6.83 -12.83
CA LYS A 4 7.19 -6.72 -11.55
C LYS A 4 7.57 -5.55 -10.66
N THR A 5 8.83 -5.11 -10.66
CA THR A 5 9.32 -4.11 -9.69
C THR A 5 9.11 -2.66 -10.14
N TRP A 6 8.83 -2.42 -11.42
CA TRP A 6 8.68 -1.06 -11.97
C TRP A 6 7.23 -0.60 -12.11
N GLY A 7 6.30 -1.54 -12.26
CA GLY A 7 4.88 -1.24 -12.46
C GLY A 7 4.29 -0.47 -11.27
N VAL A 8 4.42 -1.01 -10.06
CA VAL A 8 3.79 -0.39 -8.87
C VAL A 8 4.37 1.01 -8.55
N PRO A 9 5.69 1.24 -8.50
CA PRO A 9 6.23 2.57 -8.22
C PRO A 9 5.90 3.61 -9.30
N ARG A 10 5.96 3.24 -10.59
CA ARG A 10 5.58 4.15 -11.68
C ARG A 10 4.08 4.46 -11.67
N THR A 11 3.24 3.49 -11.32
CA THR A 11 1.79 3.71 -11.18
C THR A 11 1.47 4.64 -10.04
N VAL A 12 2.04 4.41 -8.85
CA VAL A 12 1.83 5.28 -7.69
C VAL A 12 2.26 6.72 -8.05
N GLY A 13 3.42 6.87 -8.70
CA GLY A 13 3.87 8.17 -9.23
C GLY A 13 2.94 8.77 -10.30
N ALA A 14 2.44 7.98 -11.25
CA ALA A 14 1.53 8.43 -12.31
C ALA A 14 0.14 8.82 -11.78
N LEU A 15 -0.29 8.23 -10.67
CA LEU A 15 -1.52 8.58 -9.96
C LEU A 15 -1.34 9.80 -9.04
N GLY A 16 -0.19 10.49 -9.09
CA GLY A 16 0.12 11.64 -8.22
C GLY A 16 0.27 11.26 -6.75
N MET A 17 0.42 9.97 -6.45
CA MET A 17 0.59 9.48 -5.09
C MET A 17 2.07 9.39 -4.76
N SER A 18 2.41 9.69 -3.51
CA SER A 18 3.76 9.47 -3.00
C SER A 18 3.81 8.13 -2.27
N LEU A 19 4.79 7.30 -2.61
CA LEU A 19 5.14 6.18 -1.73
C LEU A 19 5.59 6.76 -0.40
N VAL A 20 4.87 6.42 0.66
CA VAL A 20 5.17 6.84 2.01
C VAL A 20 6.55 6.32 2.41
N ARG A 21 7.46 7.22 2.78
CA ARG A 21 8.67 6.82 3.50
C ARG A 21 8.29 6.38 4.90
N VAL A 22 8.72 5.19 5.27
CA VAL A 22 8.54 4.65 6.61
C VAL A 22 9.69 5.14 7.49
N PRO A 23 9.42 5.84 8.60
CA PRO A 23 10.45 6.23 9.56
C PRO A 23 11.21 5.01 10.10
N GLY A 24 12.55 5.04 10.01
CA GLY A 24 13.42 3.96 10.52
C GLY A 24 13.43 2.69 9.67
N GLY A 25 12.84 2.71 8.47
CA GLY A 25 12.80 1.55 7.60
C GLY A 25 14.08 1.33 6.79
N ALA A 26 14.50 0.07 6.63
CA ALA A 26 15.50 -0.29 5.64
C ALA A 26 14.86 -0.24 4.25
N ALA A 27 15.36 0.66 3.39
CA ALA A 27 14.88 0.84 2.03
C ALA A 27 15.77 0.08 1.04
N ASN A 28 15.15 -0.61 0.07
CA ASN A 28 15.79 -0.92 -1.20
C ASN A 28 15.10 -0.10 -2.31
N THR A 29 15.50 -0.32 -3.57
CA THR A 29 14.95 0.41 -4.71
C THR A 29 13.42 0.27 -4.88
N TYR A 30 12.79 -0.72 -4.26
CA TYR A 30 11.40 -1.11 -4.53
C TYR A 30 10.53 -1.39 -3.29
N SER A 31 11.11 -1.49 -2.09
CA SER A 31 10.38 -1.73 -0.84
C SER A 31 11.07 -1.11 0.37
N GLN A 32 10.29 -0.91 1.43
CA GLN A 32 10.78 -0.50 2.75
C GLN A 32 10.32 -1.53 3.77
N ALA A 33 11.23 -1.97 4.64
CA ALA A 33 10.88 -2.75 5.81
C ALA A 33 10.44 -1.81 6.95
N VAL A 34 9.33 -2.12 7.62
CA VAL A 34 8.88 -1.42 8.83
C VAL A 34 8.95 -2.38 10.00
N SER A 35 9.46 -1.93 11.15
CA SER A 35 9.36 -2.72 12.38
C SER A 35 7.89 -2.89 12.77
N ARG A 36 7.54 -4.00 13.43
CA ARG A 36 6.14 -4.27 13.78
C ARG A 36 5.55 -3.18 14.68
N GLU A 37 6.38 -2.61 15.53
CA GLU A 37 6.07 -1.56 16.50
C GLU A 37 5.73 -0.23 15.80
N ASN A 38 6.30 0.02 14.62
CA ASN A 38 6.12 1.25 13.86
C ASN A 38 4.95 1.19 12.85
N VAL A 39 4.33 0.01 12.66
CA VAL A 39 3.17 -0.18 11.79
C VAL A 39 2.02 0.82 12.05
N PRO A 40 1.65 1.14 13.32
CA PRO A 40 0.60 2.12 13.58
C PRO A 40 0.95 3.54 13.14
N SER A 41 2.24 3.85 13.02
CA SER A 41 2.76 5.19 12.69
C SER A 41 2.95 5.41 11.19
N VAL A 42 2.66 4.43 10.34
CA VAL A 42 2.78 4.57 8.88
C VAL A 42 1.76 5.61 8.41
N PRO A 43 2.20 6.74 7.80
CA PRO A 43 1.32 7.83 7.39
C PRO A 43 0.63 7.52 6.05
N ALA A 44 -0.16 6.43 6.03
CA ALA A 44 -0.92 6.00 4.87
C ALA A 44 -2.43 6.25 5.06
N ASP A 45 -3.05 6.86 4.06
CA ASP A 45 -4.50 7.03 3.99
C ASP A 45 -5.18 5.74 3.50
N LEU A 46 -4.56 5.02 2.57
CA LEU A 46 -5.05 3.76 2.00
C LEU A 46 -4.00 2.66 2.21
N LEU A 47 -4.41 1.52 2.77
CA LEU A 47 -3.56 0.33 2.88
C LEU A 47 -3.92 -0.66 1.76
N VAL A 48 -2.95 -0.99 0.91
CA VAL A 48 -3.08 -2.05 -0.11
C VAL A 48 -2.33 -3.29 0.37
N TRP A 49 -2.99 -4.44 0.36
CA TRP A 49 -2.50 -5.65 1.01
C TRP A 49 -2.78 -6.91 0.18
N ALA A 50 -1.75 -7.67 -0.23
CA ALA A 50 -1.96 -8.81 -1.14
C ALA A 50 -1.45 -10.17 -0.63
N VAL A 51 -0.38 -10.21 0.18
CA VAL A 51 0.43 -11.43 0.31
C VAL A 51 0.14 -12.27 1.55
N SER A 52 -0.55 -11.74 2.57
CA SER A 52 -0.88 -12.55 3.75
C SER A 52 -2.32 -12.29 4.20
N SER A 53 -3.28 -12.85 3.48
CA SER A 53 -4.69 -12.78 3.85
C SER A 53 -5.05 -13.90 4.84
N PRO A 54 -5.73 -13.60 5.96
CA PRO A 54 -6.14 -12.27 6.44
C PRO A 54 -4.97 -11.44 6.96
N LEU A 55 -5.12 -10.10 7.06
CA LEU A 55 -4.16 -9.19 7.71
C LEU A 55 -3.50 -9.88 8.92
N PRO A 56 -2.17 -9.77 9.09
CA PRO A 56 -1.46 -10.62 10.05
C PRO A 56 -2.08 -10.46 11.43
N ALA A 57 -2.15 -11.56 12.21
CA ALA A 57 -2.74 -11.57 13.54
C ALA A 57 -2.09 -10.59 14.55
N ASN A 58 -1.03 -9.88 14.15
CA ASN A 58 -0.46 -8.78 14.89
C ASN A 58 -1.51 -7.68 15.15
N PRO A 59 -1.89 -7.44 16.42
CA PRO A 59 -2.91 -6.45 16.78
C PRO A 59 -2.50 -5.01 16.42
N LEU A 60 -1.22 -4.74 16.16
CA LEU A 60 -0.73 -3.41 15.78
C LEU A 60 -1.27 -2.95 14.42
N TRP A 61 -1.56 -3.85 13.48
CA TRP A 61 -2.23 -3.46 12.22
C TRP A 61 -3.63 -2.90 12.45
N ARG A 62 -4.36 -3.39 13.46
CA ARG A 62 -5.68 -2.83 13.82
C ARG A 62 -5.58 -1.43 14.39
N ARG A 63 -4.39 -0.99 14.82
CA ARG A 63 -4.15 0.38 15.32
C ARG A 63 -3.79 1.34 14.20
N THR A 64 -3.40 0.85 13.03
CA THR A 64 -3.14 1.68 11.86
C THR A 64 -4.41 2.44 11.47
N PRO A 65 -4.36 3.78 11.31
CA PRO A 65 -5.56 4.57 11.03
C PRO A 65 -6.31 4.16 9.76
N ALA A 66 -5.62 3.83 8.66
CA ALA A 66 -6.25 3.31 7.45
C ALA A 66 -7.07 2.04 7.71
N VAL A 67 -6.58 1.13 8.56
CA VAL A 67 -7.30 -0.10 8.95
C VAL A 67 -8.52 0.23 9.78
N ARG A 68 -8.38 1.12 10.78
CA ARG A 68 -9.51 1.56 11.63
C ARG A 68 -10.61 2.26 10.84
N ALA A 69 -10.23 3.00 9.79
CA ALA A 69 -11.14 3.69 8.90
C ALA A 69 -11.75 2.79 7.81
N GLY A 70 -11.40 1.50 7.77
CA GLY A 70 -11.86 0.58 6.73
C GLY A 70 -11.26 0.87 5.34
N GLN A 71 -10.22 1.70 5.25
CA GLN A 71 -9.50 2.02 4.01
C GLN A 71 -8.40 0.98 3.74
N VAL A 72 -8.82 -0.28 3.66
CA VAL A 72 -7.97 -1.42 3.33
C VAL A 72 -8.50 -2.05 2.06
N TRP A 73 -7.62 -2.24 1.09
CA TRP A 73 -7.96 -2.96 -0.12
C TRP A 73 -7.01 -4.13 -0.34
N GLN A 74 -7.61 -5.27 -0.62
CA GLN A 74 -6.91 -6.47 -1.03
C GLN A 74 -7.17 -6.74 -2.50
N PRO A 75 -6.19 -6.53 -3.39
CA PRO A 75 -6.31 -6.95 -4.78
C PRO A 75 -6.24 -8.48 -4.88
N GLU A 76 -6.69 -9.00 -6.01
CA GLU A 76 -6.47 -10.40 -6.35
C GLU A 76 -4.97 -10.71 -6.46
N LEU A 77 -4.56 -11.90 -5.97
CA LEU A 77 -3.15 -12.27 -5.96
C LEU A 77 -2.54 -12.36 -7.37
N ALA A 78 -3.36 -12.76 -8.36
CA ALA A 78 -2.98 -12.83 -9.76
C ALA A 78 -2.64 -11.45 -10.33
N SER A 79 -3.42 -10.41 -10.01
CA SER A 79 -3.15 -9.03 -10.44
C SER A 79 -1.99 -8.40 -9.68
N TRP A 80 -1.76 -8.80 -8.42
CA TRP A 80 -0.57 -8.40 -7.65
C TRP A 80 0.74 -8.95 -8.20
N TYR A 81 0.76 -10.23 -8.61
CA TYR A 81 1.92 -10.89 -9.22
C TYR A 81 1.91 -10.88 -10.74
N ALA A 82 1.05 -10.06 -11.35
CA ALA A 82 0.77 -10.01 -12.78
C ALA A 82 2.01 -10.27 -13.65
N TYR A 83 1.95 -11.35 -14.44
CA TYR A 83 2.95 -11.67 -15.47
C TYR A 83 2.50 -11.21 -16.86
N SER A 84 1.33 -10.56 -16.93
CA SER A 84 0.73 -10.03 -18.15
C SER A 84 0.24 -8.60 -17.94
N TRP A 85 0.14 -7.83 -19.02
CA TRP A 85 -0.46 -6.49 -18.98
C TRP A 85 -1.94 -6.51 -18.64
N ALA A 86 -2.66 -7.58 -19.01
CA ALA A 86 -4.07 -7.74 -18.71
C ALA A 86 -4.31 -7.81 -17.19
N ASP A 87 -3.56 -8.67 -16.50
CA ASP A 87 -3.64 -8.81 -15.04
C ASP A 87 -3.17 -7.53 -14.33
N PHE A 88 -2.17 -6.85 -14.89
CA PHE A 88 -1.70 -5.59 -14.34
C PHE A 88 -2.75 -4.48 -14.47
N GLY A 89 -3.47 -4.40 -15.59
CA GLY A 89 -4.57 -3.45 -15.79
C GLY A 89 -5.65 -3.55 -14.72
N VAL A 90 -6.01 -4.76 -14.32
CA VAL A 90 -6.96 -5.01 -13.23
C VAL A 90 -6.46 -4.42 -11.90
N LEU A 91 -5.16 -4.55 -11.60
CA LEU A 91 -4.56 -3.93 -10.41
C LEU A 91 -4.64 -2.39 -10.49
N LEU A 92 -4.36 -1.81 -11.66
CA LEU A 92 -4.39 -0.36 -11.86
C LEU A 92 -5.79 0.23 -11.71
N ASP A 93 -6.78 -0.37 -12.36
CA ASP A 93 -8.16 0.10 -12.32
C ASP A 93 -8.74 -0.02 -10.90
N GLY A 94 -8.45 -1.16 -10.24
CA GLY A 94 -8.79 -1.36 -8.84
C GLY A 94 -8.16 -0.30 -7.94
N LEU A 95 -6.86 -0.04 -8.10
CA LEU A 95 -6.15 0.97 -7.32
C LEU A 95 -6.75 2.36 -7.56
N ALA A 96 -6.96 2.76 -8.81
CA ALA A 96 -7.52 4.07 -9.16
C ALA A 96 -8.91 4.26 -8.55
N GLY A 97 -9.77 3.23 -8.58
CA GLY A 97 -11.07 3.26 -7.92
C GLY A 97 -10.96 3.48 -6.40
N ARG A 98 -10.06 2.73 -5.75
CA ARG A 98 -9.87 2.81 -4.30
C ARG A 98 -9.29 4.14 -3.85
N VAL A 99 -8.34 4.68 -4.60
CA VAL A 99 -7.74 6.00 -4.35
C VAL A 99 -8.80 7.10 -4.44
N ARG A 100 -9.66 7.08 -5.47
CA ARG A 100 -10.75 8.06 -5.60
C ARG A 100 -11.77 7.98 -4.47
N SER A 101 -12.01 6.79 -3.92
CA SER A 101 -12.96 6.60 -2.82
C SER A 101 -12.35 6.81 -1.43
N ALA A 102 -11.02 6.81 -1.30
CA ALA A 102 -10.35 6.93 -0.01
C ALA A 102 -10.41 8.36 0.51
N LYS A 103 -10.74 8.52 1.79
CA LYS A 103 -10.66 9.80 2.48
C LYS A 103 -9.19 10.13 2.75
N ALA A 104 -8.77 11.32 2.29
CA ALA A 104 -7.45 11.86 2.58
C ALA A 104 -7.34 12.29 4.06
N GLY A 105 -6.13 12.18 4.62
CA GLY A 105 -5.85 12.59 6.00
C GLY A 105 -6.31 11.63 7.09
N VAL A 106 -6.54 10.36 6.73
CA VAL A 106 -6.78 9.27 7.68
C VAL A 106 -5.47 8.84 8.34
N GLY A 107 -4.36 8.79 7.59
CA GLY A 107 -3.06 8.42 8.11
C GLY A 107 -2.55 9.41 9.18
N PRO A 108 -1.70 8.95 10.12
CA PRO A 108 -1.06 9.85 11.07
C PRO A 108 -0.28 10.93 10.32
N ARG A 109 -0.47 12.20 10.68
CA ARG A 109 0.31 13.31 10.12
C ARG A 109 1.40 13.70 11.10
N ALA A 110 2.58 14.03 10.58
CA ALA A 110 3.55 14.78 11.37
C ALA A 110 2.88 16.11 11.77
N ALA A 111 2.93 16.45 13.06
CA ALA A 111 2.63 17.82 13.46
C ALA A 111 3.62 18.71 12.71
N VAL A 112 3.08 19.67 11.95
CA VAL A 112 3.86 20.71 11.27
C VAL A 112 4.49 21.61 12.32
#